data_AF-A0A6N7G8K8-F1
#
_entry.id   AF-A0A6N7G8K8-F1
#
_cell.length_a   1.000
_cell.length_b   1.000
_cell.length_c   1.000
_cell.angle_alpha   90.00
_cell.angle_beta   90.00
_cell.angle_gamma   90.00
#
_symmetry.space_group_name_H-M   'P 1'
#
loop_
_entity.id
_entity.type
_entity.pdbx_description
1 polymer ?
#
loop_
_entity_poly.entity_id
_entity_poly.type
_entity_poly.pdbx_seq_one_letter_code
_entity_poly.pdbx_strand_id
1 'polypeptide(L)' 'MNERAQPFYCPYCGDEDLRPHEDRTWLCASCRRVFTVTMLGLNFPEGAG' A
#
# COMPACT_ATOMS: atom_id res chain seq x y z
N MET A 1 -15.91 -1.74 6.58
CA MET A 1 -15.20 -0.74 5.75
C MET A 1 -14.76 -1.40 4.46
N ASN A 2 -14.91 -0.72 3.32
CA ASN A 2 -14.26 -1.11 2.06
C ASN A 2 -12.82 -0.58 2.15
N GLU A 3 -11.90 -1.40 2.65
CA GLU A 3 -10.49 -1.03 2.86
C GLU A 3 -9.78 -0.82 1.51
N ARG A 4 -9.99 0.34 0.89
CA ARG A 4 -9.33 0.74 -0.36
C ARG A 4 -8.21 1.71 -0.04
N ALA A 5 -7.18 1.22 0.65
CA ALA A 5 -5.94 1.97 0.74
C ALA A 5 -5.24 1.90 -0.62
N GLN A 6 -5.24 3.02 -1.35
CA GLN A 6 -4.47 3.16 -2.58
C GLN A 6 -3.08 3.71 -2.24
N PRO A 7 -1.99 2.98 -2.50
CA PRO A 7 -0.65 3.54 -2.44
C PRO A 7 -0.46 4.58 -3.55
N PHE A 8 0.23 5.68 -3.24
CA PHE A 8 0.59 6.70 -4.23
C PHE A 8 1.99 6.46 -4.84
N TYR A 9 2.90 5.80 -4.10
CA TYR A 9 4.27 5.56 -4.53
C TYR A 9 4.66 4.08 -4.37
N CYS A 10 5.42 3.54 -5.33
CA CYS A 10 5.99 2.21 -5.21
C CYS A 10 7.00 2.17 -4.06
N PRO A 11 6.84 1.30 -3.05
CA PRO A 11 7.73 1.25 -1.90
C PRO A 11 9.16 0.82 -2.26
N TYR A 12 9.38 0.33 -3.48
CA TYR A 12 10.67 -0.18 -3.91
C TYR A 12 11.42 0.71 -4.91
N CYS A 13 10.75 1.60 -5.64
CA CYS A 13 11.39 2.45 -6.66
C CYS A 13 10.93 3.92 -6.65
N GLY A 14 9.92 4.27 -5.86
CA GLY A 14 9.40 5.64 -5.77
C GLY A 14 8.53 6.08 -6.95
N ASP A 15 8.32 5.24 -7.96
CA ASP A 15 7.45 5.54 -9.10
C ASP A 15 5.96 5.55 -8.71
N GLU A 16 5.18 6.41 -9.35
CA GLU A 16 3.75 6.64 -9.07
C GLU A 16 2.83 5.83 -10.02
N ASP A 17 3.38 5.18 -11.05
CA ASP A 17 2.62 4.33 -11.96
C ASP A 17 2.31 2.97 -11.30
N LEU A 18 1.29 3.00 -10.44
CA LEU A 18 0.72 1.85 -9.76
C LEU A 18 -0.64 1.49 -10.37
N ARG A 19 -0.91 0.20 -10.52
CA ARG A 19 -2.16 -0.34 -11.08
C ARG A 19 -2.72 -1.43 -10.16
N PRO A 20 -4.05 -1.48 -9.96
CA PRO A 20 -4.68 -2.64 -9.33
C PRO A 20 -4.30 -3.93 -10.06
N HIS A 21 -4.07 -4.98 -9.29
CA HIS A 21 -3.77 -6.33 -9.75
C HIS A 21 -4.64 -7.32 -8.98
N GLU A 22 -4.57 -8.61 -9.31
CA GLU A 22 -5.33 -9.69 -8.67
C GLU A 22 -5.28 -9.64 -7.13
N ASP A 23 -6.33 -10.10 -6.46
CA ASP A 23 -6.36 -10.31 -5.00
C ASP A 23 -5.90 -9.11 -4.14
N ARG A 24 -6.41 -7.91 -4.46
CA ARG A 24 -6.10 -6.64 -3.73
C ARG A 24 -4.61 -6.27 -3.76
N THR A 25 -3.87 -6.78 -4.73
CA THR A 25 -2.46 -6.43 -4.94
C THR A 25 -2.34 -5.23 -5.88
N TRP A 26 -1.13 -4.66 -5.91
CA TRP A 26 -0.75 -3.53 -6.74
C TRP A 26 0.49 -3.89 -7.53
N LEU A 27 0.45 -3.61 -8.83
CA LEU A 27 1.58 -3.75 -9.75
C LEU A 27 2.19 -2.37 -10.00
N CYS A 28 3.51 -2.24 -9.85
CA CYS A 28 4.26 -1.09 -10.35
C CYS A 28 4.64 -1.30 -11.83
N ALA A 29 4.26 -0.36 -12.71
CA ALA A 29 4.57 -0.46 -14.13
C ALA A 29 6.09 -0.33 -14.40
N SER A 30 6.77 0.52 -13.63
CA SER A 30 8.19 0.86 -13.78
C SER A 30 9.13 -0.29 -13.37
N CYS A 31 9.00 -0.80 -12.14
CA CYS A 31 9.87 -1.86 -11.62
C CYS A 31 9.27 -3.27 -11.63
N ARG A 32 8.03 -3.43 -12.12
CA ARG A 32 7.32 -4.72 -12.31
C ARG A 32 7.02 -5.51 -11.04
N ARG A 33 7.29 -4.96 -9.85
CA ARG A 33 7.00 -5.62 -8.57
C ARG A 33 5.50 -5.57 -8.25
N VAL A 34 5.00 -6.68 -7.71
CA VAL A 34 3.63 -6.81 -7.19
C VAL A 34 3.69 -6.84 -5.67
N PHE A 35 2.83 -6.08 -5.00
CA PHE A 35 2.79 -5.96 -3.55
C PHE A 35 1.37 -5.72 -3.03
N THR A 36 1.14 -5.93 -1.75
CA THR A 36 -0.13 -5.67 -1.07
C THR A 36 0.05 -4.57 -0.02
N VAL A 37 -1.00 -3.78 0.22
CA VAL A 37 -1.06 -2.81 1.31
C VAL A 37 -2.03 -3.32 2.37
N THR A 38 -1.58 -3.44 3.61
CA THR A 38 -2.36 -3.96 4.73
C THR A 38 -2.38 -2.96 5.88
N MET A 39 -3.56 -2.57 6.36
CA MET A 39 -3.71 -1.78 7.58
C MET A 39 -3.57 -2.71 8.79
N LEU A 40 -2.52 -2.51 9.59
CA LEU A 40 -2.24 -3.34 10.75
C LEU A 40 -2.97 -2.87 12.03
N GLY A 41 -3.23 -1.56 12.14
CA GLY A 41 -3.88 -0.96 13.31
C GLY A 41 -3.40 0.47 13.55
N LEU A 42 -3.87 1.08 14.64
CA LEU A 42 -3.38 2.37 15.13
C LEU A 42 -2.27 2.12 16.15
N ASN A 43 -1.13 2.81 16.01
CA ASN A 43 -0.03 2.76 16.97
C ASN A 43 -0.08 3.98 17.88
N PHE A 44 -0.78 3.88 19.01
CA PHE A 44 -0.81 4.94 20.02
C PHE A 44 0.44 4.86 20.89
N PRO A 45 1.12 5.98 21.17
CA PRO A 45 2.17 6.01 22.19
C PRO A 45 1.56 5.66 23.56
N GLU A 46 2.32 4.98 24.41
CA GLU A 46 1.90 4.73 25.80
C GLU A 46 1.51 6.04 26.49
N GLY A 47 0.29 6.07 27.07
CA GLY A 47 -0.24 7.24 27.78
C GLY A 47 -1.10 8.21 26.94
N ALA A 48 -1.42 7.90 25.68
CA ALA A 48 -2.45 8.63 24.93
C ALA A 48 -3.86 8.22 25.42
N GLY A 49 -4.27 8.76 26.57
CA GLY A 49 -5.61 8.67 27.15
C GLY A 49 -6.12 10.05 27.56
#